data_AF-A0A4V1ZZT2-F1
#
_entry.id   AF-A0A4V1ZZT2-F1
#
_cell.length_a   1.000
_cell.length_b   1.000
_cell.length_c   1.000
_cell.angle_alpha   90.00
_cell.angle_beta   90.00
_cell.angle_gamma   90.00
#
_symmetry.space_group_name_H-M   'P 1'
#
loop_
_entity.id
_entity.type
_entity.pdbx_description
1 polymer ?
#
loop_
_entity_poly.entity_id
_entity_poly.type
_entity_poly.pdbx_seq_one_letter_code
_entity_poly.pdbx_strand_id
1 'polypeptide(L)'
;MKLILFQIILFCSLCYSSSTAMAQQAKAYETVKYTARIKNGVFHLDYADGYIGASKIRLVSPRQKTQIFTPQSGTPEVNGNFVLSSSSAGNNRVIILTGINEETVAPNTIRASYREKGRQLVLLFHKNRP
;
A
#
# COMPACT_ATOMS: atom_id res chain seq x y z
N MET A 1 -36.42 43.91 -23.22
CA MET A 1 -35.37 42.92 -23.61
C MET A 1 -34.03 43.23 -22.92
N LYS A 2 -33.91 43.01 -21.60
CA LYS A 2 -32.63 43.14 -20.87
C LYS A 2 -32.37 42.02 -19.86
N LEU A 3 -33.32 41.09 -19.70
CA LEU A 3 -33.25 40.01 -18.70
C LEU A 3 -32.67 38.68 -19.25
N ILE A 4 -32.54 38.53 -20.57
CA ILE A 4 -32.03 37.27 -21.16
C ILE A 4 -30.49 37.22 -21.17
N LEU A 5 -29.82 38.37 -21.18
CA LEU A 5 -28.36 38.42 -21.26
C LEU A 5 -27.67 38.01 -19.94
N PHE A 6 -28.36 38.11 -18.80
CA PHE A 6 -27.78 37.86 -17.48
C PHE A 6 -27.67 36.37 -17.14
N GLN A 7 -28.46 35.50 -17.79
CA GLN A 7 -28.42 34.06 -17.54
C GLN A 7 -27.29 33.34 -18.28
N ILE A 8 -26.77 33.91 -19.37
CA ILE A 8 -25.69 33.28 -20.15
C ILE A 8 -24.33 33.43 -19.44
N ILE A 9 -24.10 34.54 -18.74
CA ILE A 9 -22.83 34.82 -18.04
C ILE A 9 -22.67 33.95 -16.79
N LEU A 10 -23.76 33.55 -16.14
CA LEU A 10 -23.73 32.69 -14.95
C LEU A 10 -23.41 31.21 -15.29
N PHE A 11 -23.63 30.78 -16.53
CA PHE A 11 -23.38 29.39 -16.93
C PHE A 11 -21.92 29.15 -17.35
N CYS A 12 -21.21 30.17 -17.85
CA CYS A 12 -19.80 30.03 -18.24
C CYS A 12 -18.81 30.07 -17.05
N SER A 13 -19.20 30.63 -15.91
CA SER A 13 -18.32 30.73 -14.72
C SER A 13 -18.30 29.47 -13.84
N LEU A 14 -19.30 28.59 -13.98
CA LEU A 14 -19.35 27.31 -13.25
C LEU A 14 -18.48 26.21 -13.90
N CYS A 15 -18.03 26.37 -15.14
CA CYS A 15 -17.26 25.36 -15.86
C CYS A 15 -15.75 25.38 -15.57
N TYR A 16 -15.24 26.41 -14.88
CA TYR A 16 -13.79 26.58 -14.63
C TYR A 16 -13.33 26.15 -13.23
N SER A 17 -14.21 25.61 -12.39
CA SER A 17 -13.83 25.16 -11.03
C SER A 17 -13.48 23.67 -10.93
N SER A 18 -13.45 22.94 -12.04
CA SER A 18 -13.23 21.49 -12.05
C SER A 18 -12.04 21.10 -12.93
N SER A 19 -10.81 21.37 -12.49
CA SER A 19 -9.63 20.59 -12.92
C SER A 19 -8.32 21.07 -12.28
N THR A 20 -8.24 20.98 -10.96
CA THR A 20 -6.93 20.84 -10.29
C THR A 20 -6.92 19.66 -9.32
N ALA A 21 -7.60 18.56 -9.69
CA ALA A 21 -7.16 17.27 -9.21
C ALA A 21 -5.88 16.96 -10.00
N MET A 22 -4.73 17.41 -9.48
CA MET A 22 -3.43 16.99 -9.99
C MET A 22 -3.41 15.47 -9.93
N ALA A 23 -3.60 14.82 -11.08
CA ALA A 23 -3.30 13.42 -11.24
C ALA A 23 -1.79 13.31 -11.04
N GLN A 24 -1.40 13.04 -9.80
CA GLN A 24 -0.01 12.87 -9.42
C GLN A 24 0.52 11.72 -10.28
N GLN A 25 1.33 12.07 -11.26
CA GLN A 25 1.89 11.15 -12.23
C GLN A 25 2.47 9.98 -11.44
N ALA A 26 1.98 8.76 -11.71
CA ALA A 26 2.45 7.57 -11.04
C ALA A 26 3.97 7.53 -11.23
N LYS A 27 4.74 7.74 -10.16
CA LYS A 27 6.18 7.50 -10.19
C LYS A 27 6.35 6.07 -10.71
N ALA A 28 7.10 5.91 -11.79
CA ALA A 28 7.43 4.57 -12.25
C ALA A 28 8.22 3.89 -11.14
N TYR A 29 7.66 2.84 -10.55
CA TYR A 29 8.31 2.04 -9.51
C TYR A 29 8.53 0.61 -10.05
N GLU A 30 9.62 -0.01 -9.63
CA GLU A 30 9.84 -1.43 -9.89
C GLU A 30 9.11 -2.25 -8.82
N THR A 31 8.53 -3.38 -9.21
CA THR A 31 7.93 -4.30 -8.23
C THR A 31 8.88 -5.45 -7.95
N VAL A 32 9.49 -5.43 -6.77
CA VAL A 32 10.36 -6.50 -6.27
C VAL A 32 9.54 -7.51 -5.48
N LYS A 33 9.66 -8.80 -5.82
CA LYS A 33 8.88 -9.87 -5.20
C LYS A 33 9.63 -10.46 -4.02
N TYR A 34 8.95 -10.66 -2.89
CA TYR A 34 9.48 -11.35 -1.72
C TYR A 34 8.52 -12.42 -1.22
N THR A 35 9.08 -13.40 -0.52
CA THR A 35 8.29 -14.47 0.09
C THR A 35 8.72 -14.75 1.53
N ALA A 36 7.76 -14.93 2.43
CA ALA A 36 7.97 -15.47 3.77
C ALA A 36 7.01 -16.65 3.99
N ARG A 37 7.51 -17.76 4.56
CA ARG A 37 6.70 -18.97 4.79
C ARG A 37 6.46 -19.20 6.28
N ILE A 38 5.24 -19.58 6.62
CA ILE A 38 4.86 -20.09 7.94
C ILE A 38 4.20 -21.46 7.78
N LYS A 39 4.00 -22.19 8.89
CA LYS A 39 3.45 -23.56 8.87
C LYS A 39 2.17 -23.70 8.03
N ASN A 40 1.27 -22.71 8.08
CA ASN A 40 -0.06 -22.79 7.48
C ASN A 40 -0.31 -21.80 6.35
N GLY A 41 0.74 -21.19 5.80
CA GLY A 41 0.57 -20.19 4.75
C GLY A 41 1.86 -19.56 4.26
N VAL A 42 1.72 -18.80 3.18
CA VAL A 42 2.80 -18.09 2.53
C VAL A 42 2.40 -16.63 2.39
N PHE A 43 3.28 -15.74 2.83
CA PHE A 43 3.18 -14.31 2.59
C PHE A 43 3.96 -13.98 1.33
N HIS A 44 3.29 -13.36 0.37
CA HIS A 44 3.90 -12.79 -0.82
C HIS A 44 3.86 -11.28 -0.70
N LEU A 45 5.03 -10.65 -0.70
CA LEU A 45 5.18 -9.20 -0.69
C LEU A 45 5.56 -8.74 -2.10
N ASP A 46 4.72 -7.88 -2.65
CA ASP A 46 5.01 -7.09 -3.84
C ASP A 46 5.53 -5.73 -3.33
N TYR A 47 6.85 -5.56 -3.25
CA TYR A 47 7.50 -4.35 -2.76
C TYR A 47 7.70 -3.36 -3.91
N ALA A 48 7.16 -2.15 -3.77
CA ALA A 48 7.28 -1.11 -4.78
C ALA A 48 8.54 -0.26 -4.54
N ASP A 49 9.63 -0.61 -5.23
CA ASP A 49 10.92 0.07 -5.12
C ASP A 49 10.85 1.48 -5.69
N GLY A 50 11.25 2.48 -4.91
CA GLY A 50 11.10 3.91 -5.23
C GLY A 50 9.72 4.52 -4.94
N TYR A 51 8.72 3.73 -4.54
CA TYR A 51 7.45 4.24 -4.00
C TYR A 51 6.74 3.21 -3.10
N ILE A 52 7.18 3.12 -1.85
CA ILE A 52 6.75 2.04 -0.95
C ILE A 52 5.24 2.03 -0.68
N GLY A 53 4.56 3.17 -0.75
CA GLY A 53 3.10 3.30 -0.62
C GLY A 53 2.29 2.45 -1.61
N ALA A 54 2.89 1.95 -2.70
CA ALA A 54 2.24 1.02 -3.62
C ALA A 54 2.46 -0.48 -3.27
N SER A 55 3.21 -0.78 -2.22
CA SER A 55 3.53 -2.16 -1.81
C SER A 55 2.29 -2.90 -1.30
N LYS A 56 2.24 -4.22 -1.50
CA LYS A 56 1.11 -5.07 -1.05
C LYS A 56 1.59 -6.40 -0.52
N ILE A 57 0.93 -6.92 0.51
CA ILE A 57 1.17 -8.28 1.01
C ILE A 57 -0.07 -9.14 0.81
N ARG A 58 0.14 -10.36 0.32
CA ARG A 58 -0.89 -11.40 0.18
C ARG A 58 -0.53 -12.57 1.08
N LEU A 59 -1.40 -12.92 2.03
CA LEU A 59 -1.31 -14.15 2.80
C LEU A 59 -2.18 -15.22 2.13
N VAL A 60 -1.53 -16.21 1.54
CA VAL A 60 -2.17 -17.37 0.92
C VAL A 60 -2.11 -18.54 1.90
N SER A 61 -3.26 -19.12 2.22
CA SER A 61 -3.37 -20.29 3.11
C SER A 61 -4.20 -21.39 2.43
N PRO A 62 -3.88 -22.68 2.59
CA PRO A 62 -4.55 -23.76 1.85
C PRO A 62 -6.06 -23.87 2.07
N ARG A 63 -6.57 -23.39 3.21
CA ARG A 63 -7.99 -23.54 3.62
C ARG A 63 -8.69 -22.21 3.90
N GLN A 64 -8.05 -21.08 3.63
CA GLN A 64 -8.62 -19.76 3.91
C GLN A 64 -8.55 -18.87 2.67
N LYS A 65 -9.49 -17.93 2.56
CA LYS A 65 -9.44 -16.89 1.53
C LYS A 65 -8.15 -16.09 1.67
N THR A 66 -7.53 -15.77 0.54
CA THR A 66 -6.34 -14.90 0.49
C THR A 66 -6.63 -13.57 1.18
N GLN A 67 -5.80 -13.22 2.15
CA GLN A 67 -5.87 -11.94 2.83
C GLN A 67 -4.92 -10.95 2.15
N ILE A 68 -5.40 -9.74 1.92
CA ILE A 68 -4.62 -8.66 1.30
C ILE A 68 -4.37 -7.60 2.36
N PHE A 69 -3.11 -7.19 2.48
CA PHE A 69 -2.67 -6.10 3.33
C PHE A 69 -2.15 -4.96 2.46
N THR A 70 -2.65 -3.76 2.73
CA THR A 70 -2.25 -2.53 2.05
C THR A 70 -1.67 -1.55 3.05
N PRO A 71 -0.78 -0.64 2.63
CA PRO A 71 -0.18 0.34 3.52
C PRO A 71 -1.25 1.22 4.18
N GLN A 72 -1.02 1.57 5.45
CA GLN A 72 -1.85 2.57 6.13
C GLN A 72 -1.48 4.01 5.71
N SER A 73 -0.23 4.22 5.34
CA SER A 73 0.34 5.47 4.86
C SER A 73 1.21 5.22 3.62
N GLY A 74 1.46 6.29 2.86
CA GLY A 74 2.38 6.23 1.71
C GLY A 74 3.85 6.07 2.13
N THR A 75 4.17 6.37 3.39
CA THR A 75 5.53 6.44 3.92
C THR A 75 5.73 5.64 5.21
N PRO A 76 6.96 5.22 5.55
CA PRO A 76 7.29 4.67 6.86
C PRO A 76 7.06 5.68 8.00
N GLU A 77 6.84 5.15 9.20
CA GLU A 77 6.88 5.90 10.45
C GLU A 77 8.31 6.39 10.74
N VAL A 78 8.45 7.34 11.67
CA VAL A 78 9.74 7.93 12.09
C VAL A 78 10.74 6.88 12.59
N ASN A 79 10.25 5.76 13.12
CA ASN A 79 11.06 4.63 13.60
C ASN A 79 11.50 3.68 12.47
N GLY A 80 11.18 3.98 11.20
CA GLY A 80 11.44 3.12 10.05
C GLY A 80 10.48 1.93 9.90
N ASN A 81 9.36 1.92 10.62
CA ASN A 81 8.33 0.91 10.46
C ASN A 81 7.38 1.28 9.33
N PHE A 82 7.07 0.30 8.49
CA PHE A 82 6.06 0.44 7.46
C PHE A 82 4.90 -0.49 7.73
N VAL A 83 3.73 0.10 8.00
CA VAL A 83 2.57 -0.61 8.53
C VAL A 83 1.56 -0.91 7.42
N LEU A 84 1.21 -2.18 7.28
CA LEU A 84 0.19 -2.66 6.35
C LEU A 84 -0.95 -3.32 7.10
N SER A 85 -2.18 -2.97 6.74
CA SER A 85 -3.40 -3.46 7.40
C SER A 85 -4.27 -4.26 6.44
N SER A 86 -4.92 -5.28 6.98
CA SER A 86 -5.84 -6.13 6.22
C SER A 86 -7.03 -5.33 5.71
N SER A 87 -7.38 -5.51 4.43
CA SER A 87 -8.55 -4.87 3.82
C SER A 87 -9.90 -5.53 4.18
N SER A 88 -9.89 -6.67 4.84
CA SER A 88 -11.13 -7.35 5.23
C SER A 88 -11.78 -6.70 6.45
N ALA A 89 -13.01 -6.19 6.25
CA ALA A 89 -13.87 -5.70 7.33
C ALA A 89 -14.01 -6.78 8.42
N GLY A 90 -13.63 -6.45 9.66
CA GLY A 90 -13.66 -7.37 10.81
C GLY A 90 -12.34 -8.08 11.13
N ASN A 91 -11.29 -7.93 10.31
CA ASN A 91 -9.95 -8.44 10.60
C ASN A 91 -8.96 -7.27 10.70
N ASN A 92 -8.81 -6.72 11.92
CA ASN A 92 -7.80 -5.68 12.25
C ASN A 92 -6.39 -6.28 12.34
N ARG A 93 -6.02 -7.11 11.37
CA ARG A 93 -4.69 -7.72 11.30
C ARG A 93 -3.73 -6.74 10.66
N VAL A 94 -2.56 -6.64 11.26
CA VAL A 94 -1.50 -5.71 10.86
C VAL A 94 -0.21 -6.49 10.64
N ILE A 95 0.51 -6.12 9.58
CA ILE A 95 1.89 -6.53 9.33
C ILE A 95 2.75 -5.27 9.41
N ILE A 96 3.82 -5.32 10.19
CA ILE A 96 4.76 -4.22 10.33
C ILE A 96 6.08 -4.66 9.72
N LEU A 97 6.48 -4.06 8.61
CA LEU A 97 7.84 -4.20 8.07
C LEU A 97 8.77 -3.29 8.87
N THR A 98 9.93 -3.78 9.28
CA THR A 98 10.84 -3.05 10.17
C THR A 98 12.12 -2.67 9.44
N GLY A 99 12.62 -1.46 9.70
CA GLY A 99 13.88 -0.97 9.14
C GLY A 99 13.77 -0.59 7.67
N ILE A 100 12.61 -0.07 7.27
CA ILE A 100 12.35 0.34 5.90
C ILE A 100 12.67 1.82 5.72
N ASN A 101 13.46 2.14 4.69
CA ASN A 101 13.80 3.49 4.29
C ASN A 101 13.41 3.69 2.82
N GLU A 102 12.62 4.73 2.53
CA GLU A 102 12.14 5.04 1.18
C GLU A 102 13.24 5.40 0.19
N GLU A 103 14.36 5.93 0.69
CA GLU A 103 15.49 6.36 -0.13
C GLU A 103 16.43 5.21 -0.49
N THR A 104 16.21 4.03 0.09
CA THR A 104 17.08 2.86 -0.10
C THR A 104 16.51 1.90 -1.12
N VAL A 105 17.40 1.33 -1.94
CA VAL A 105 17.09 0.25 -2.87
C VAL A 105 16.50 -0.94 -2.12
N ALA A 106 15.55 -1.63 -2.74
CA ALA A 106 14.88 -2.79 -2.17
C ALA A 106 15.88 -3.85 -1.62
N PRO A 107 15.91 -4.10 -0.29
CA PRO A 107 16.93 -4.91 0.36
C PRO A 107 16.78 -6.40 0.04
N ASN A 108 17.81 -7.23 0.22
CA ASN A 108 17.71 -8.67 -0.05
C ASN A 108 16.74 -9.40 0.90
N THR A 109 16.59 -8.89 2.12
CA THR A 109 15.70 -9.44 3.13
C THR A 109 14.97 -8.33 3.86
N ILE A 110 13.69 -8.55 4.16
CA ILE A 110 12.87 -7.64 4.94
C ILE A 110 12.36 -8.38 6.17
N ARG A 111 12.58 -7.81 7.36
CA ARG A 111 12.01 -8.33 8.60
C ARG A 111 10.63 -7.73 8.80
N ALA A 112 9.71 -8.55 9.27
CA ALA A 112 8.38 -8.07 9.65
C ALA A 112 7.86 -8.75 10.91
N SER A 113 6.85 -8.13 11.52
CA SER A 113 6.04 -8.74 12.57
C SER A 113 4.59 -8.86 12.12
N TYR A 114 3.95 -9.97 12.50
CA TYR A 114 2.54 -10.24 12.20
C TYR A 114 1.86 -10.83 13.43
N ARG A 115 0.71 -10.26 13.83
CA ARG A 115 -0.06 -10.79 14.96
C ARG A 115 -1.17 -11.71 14.45
N GLU A 116 -1.14 -12.96 14.88
CA GLU A 116 -2.17 -13.96 14.60
C GLU A 116 -2.66 -14.59 15.90
N LYS A 117 -3.98 -14.52 16.16
CA LYS A 117 -4.63 -15.17 17.31
C LYS A 117 -3.92 -14.90 18.65
N GLY A 118 -3.51 -13.64 18.87
CA GLY A 118 -2.81 -13.21 20.09
C GLY A 118 -1.30 -13.54 20.13
N ARG A 119 -0.76 -14.26 19.15
CA ARG A 119 0.68 -14.52 19.04
C ARG A 119 1.33 -13.56 18.05
N GLN A 120 2.52 -13.08 18.39
CA GLN A 120 3.36 -12.29 17.49
C GLN A 120 4.35 -13.21 16.79
N LEU A 121 4.26 -13.27 15.46
CA LEU A 121 5.18 -14.00 14.60
C LEU A 121 6.21 -13.02 14.05
N VAL A 122 7.47 -13.46 13.99
CA VAL A 122 8.52 -12.79 13.21
C VAL A 122 8.53 -13.43 11.83
N LEU A 123 8.40 -12.60 10.80
CA LEU A 123 8.49 -13.01 9.41
C LEU A 123 9.82 -12.51 8.85
N LEU A 124 10.47 -13.34 8.05
CA LEU A 124 11.62 -12.96 7.26
C LEU A 124 11.27 -13.15 5.78
N PHE A 125 11.11 -12.03 5.08
CA PHE A 125 10.83 -11.99 3.66
C PHE A 125 12.15 -12.06 2.91
N HIS A 126 12.28 -13.05 2.04
CA HIS A 126 13.43 -13.19 1.15
C HIS A 126 13.05 -12.70 -0.23
N LYS A 127 13.91 -11.86 -0.83
CA LYS A 127 13.78 -11.42 -2.22
C LYS A 127 13.79 -12.66 -3.11
N ASN A 128 12.79 -12.79 -3.96
CA ASN A 128 12.76 -13.85 -4.96
C ASN A 128 13.88 -13.56 -5.96
N ARG A 129 14.68 -14.57 -6.31
CA ARG A 129 15.63 -14.43 -7.40
C ARG A 129 14.83 -14.23 -8.70
N PRO A 130 15.21 -13.26 -9.56
CA PRO A 130 14.63 -13.12 -10.88
C PRO A 130 14.87 -14.38 -11.72
#